data_AF-M5C6U2-F1
#
_entry.id   AF-M5C6U2-F1
#
_cell.length_a   1.000
_cell.length_b   1.000
_cell.length_c   1.000
_cell.angle_alpha   90.00
_cell.angle_beta   90.00
_cell.angle_gamma   90.00
#
_symmetry.space_group_name_H-M   'P 1'
#
loop_
_entity.id
_entity.type
_entity.pdbx_description
1 polymer ?
#
loop_
_entity_poly.entity_id
_entity_poly.type
_entity_poly.pdbx_seq_one_letter_code
_entity_poly.pdbx_strand_id
1 'polypeptide(L)' 'MLPLLSVLGLVGSAQAANNGLARTPQMGWNTWNKFACDISEDLILSAGQAIVDNGLKDLGYEYVVVDDCKLRQAKSYALV' A
#
# COMPACT_ATOMS: atom_id res chain seq x y z
N MET A 1 23.13 -19.11 44.80
CA MET A 1 22.65 -17.86 44.18
C MET A 1 23.08 -17.77 42.71
N LEU A 2 22.73 -18.74 41.87
CA LEU A 2 22.89 -18.66 40.42
C LEU A 2 21.79 -19.54 39.84
N PRO A 3 20.61 -18.99 39.51
CA PRO A 3 20.14 -19.09 38.12
C PRO A 3 19.17 -17.95 37.76
N LEU A 4 19.66 -16.72 37.55
CA LEU A 4 18.80 -15.65 37.01
C LEU A 4 19.37 -14.98 35.76
N LEU A 5 20.58 -15.35 35.33
CA LEU A 5 21.28 -14.68 34.22
C LEU A 5 21.09 -15.35 32.84
N SER A 6 20.37 -16.48 32.74
CA SER A 6 20.30 -17.25 31.48
C SER A 6 19.07 -16.99 30.61
N VAL A 7 18.20 -16.03 30.97
CA VAL A 7 16.95 -15.74 30.22
C VAL A 7 17.04 -14.45 29.40
N LEU A 8 18.24 -14.04 28.95
CA LEU A 8 18.40 -12.88 28.05
C LEU A 8 18.64 -13.26 26.57
N GLY A 9 18.73 -14.55 26.24
CA GLY A 9 19.25 -15.01 24.94
C GLY A 9 18.22 -15.34 23.85
N LEU A 10 16.92 -15.13 24.07
CA LEU A 10 15.86 -15.60 23.14
C LEU A 10 15.01 -14.49 22.51
N VAL A 11 15.49 -13.24 22.51
CA VAL A 11 14.82 -12.19 21.72
C VAL A 11 15.32 -12.29 20.29
N GLY A 12 14.63 -13.08 19.46
CA GLY A 12 14.85 -13.09 18.03
C GLY A 12 14.69 -11.66 17.48
N SER A 13 15.66 -11.19 16.69
CA SER A 13 15.53 -9.90 16.01
C SER A 13 14.37 -9.98 15.01
N ALA A 14 13.54 -8.94 14.96
CA ALA A 14 12.50 -8.85 13.96
C ALA A 14 13.13 -8.80 12.56
N GLN A 15 12.84 -9.78 11.71
CA GLN A 15 13.21 -9.73 10.30
C GLN A 15 12.23 -8.83 9.54
N ALA A 16 12.77 -7.88 8.79
CA ALA A 16 12.03 -7.04 7.86
C ALA A 16 12.78 -6.95 6.54
N ALA A 17 12.06 -6.66 5.46
CA ALA A 17 12.69 -6.32 4.19
C ALA A 17 13.53 -5.05 4.36
N ASN A 18 14.82 -5.10 4.02
CA ASN A 18 15.72 -3.95 4.10
C ASN A 18 15.97 -3.33 2.73
N ASN A 19 14.89 -2.92 2.06
CA ASN A 19 14.93 -2.26 0.75
C ASN A 19 14.88 -0.72 0.84
N GLY A 20 14.99 -0.15 2.05
CA GLY A 20 14.93 1.29 2.29
C GLY A 20 13.51 1.89 2.35
N LEU A 21 12.46 1.09 2.11
CA LEU A 21 11.06 1.55 2.11
C LEU A 21 10.32 1.11 3.39
N ALA A 22 9.06 1.54 3.52
CA ALA A 22 8.12 1.13 4.58
C ALA A 22 8.69 1.22 6.00
N ARG A 23 9.47 2.29 6.28
CA ARG A 23 9.97 2.58 7.64
C ARG A 23 8.84 2.93 8.61
N THR A 24 7.74 3.46 8.07
CA THR A 24 6.42 3.51 8.70
C THR A 24 5.43 2.75 7.81
N PRO A 25 4.28 2.28 8.33
CA PRO A 25 3.22 1.72 7.50
C PRO A 25 2.84 2.69 6.38
N GLN A 26 2.72 2.19 5.15
CA GLN A 26 2.27 2.99 4.01
C GLN A 26 0.80 3.39 4.18
N MET A 27 0.48 4.62 3.77
CA MET A 27 -0.87 5.16 3.84
C MET A 27 -1.33 5.60 2.45
N GLY A 28 -2.58 5.30 2.11
CA GLY A 28 -3.10 5.53 0.78
C GLY A 28 -4.53 5.04 0.60
N TRP A 29 -4.95 4.95 -0.66
CA TRP A 29 -6.26 4.49 -1.09
C TRP A 29 -6.12 3.33 -2.07
N ASN A 30 -7.08 2.40 -2.06
CA ASN A 30 -7.12 1.25 -2.95
C ASN A 30 -8.51 1.14 -3.61
N THR A 31 -8.54 0.78 -4.90
CA THR A 31 -9.77 0.69 -5.70
C THR A 31 -10.75 -0.40 -5.24
N TRP A 32 -10.25 -1.52 -4.71
CA TRP A 32 -10.97 -2.78 -4.58
C TRP A 32 -12.21 -2.71 -3.69
N ASN A 33 -12.08 -2.14 -2.49
CA ASN A 33 -13.14 -2.19 -1.46
C ASN A 33 -14.46 -1.56 -1.92
N LYS A 34 -14.41 -0.64 -2.89
CA LYS A 34 -15.60 0.04 -3.42
C LYS A 34 -15.93 -0.38 -4.85
N PHE A 35 -14.92 -0.55 -5.70
CA PHE A 35 -15.12 -0.63 -7.15
C PHE A 35 -14.91 -2.03 -7.72
N ALA A 36 -14.20 -2.93 -7.02
CA ALA A 36 -13.79 -4.23 -7.57
C ALA A 36 -13.19 -4.05 -8.99
N CYS A 37 -13.81 -4.61 -10.03
CA CYS A 37 -13.38 -4.47 -11.42
C CYS A 37 -13.92 -3.24 -12.17
N ASP A 38 -14.86 -2.47 -11.58
CA ASP A 38 -15.47 -1.30 -12.21
C ASP A 38 -14.59 -0.05 -12.03
N ILE A 39 -13.41 -0.10 -12.66
CA ILE A 39 -12.36 0.93 -12.56
C ILE A 39 -12.00 1.50 -13.93
N SER A 40 -11.66 2.79 -13.97
CA SER A 40 -11.21 3.52 -15.16
C SER A 40 -10.06 4.48 -14.81
N GLU A 41 -9.37 4.99 -15.82
CA GLU A 41 -8.33 6.03 -15.63
C GLU A 41 -8.89 7.28 -14.94
N ASP A 42 -10.04 7.78 -15.41
CA ASP A 42 -10.72 8.94 -14.82
C ASP A 42 -11.06 8.73 -13.33
N LEU A 43 -11.50 7.52 -12.95
CA LEU A 43 -11.75 7.18 -11.55
C LEU A 43 -10.46 7.26 -10.72
N ILE A 44 -9.36 6.73 -11.24
CA ILE A 44 -8.08 6.71 -10.53
C ILE A 44 -7.51 8.12 -10.37
N LEU A 45 -7.56 8.92 -11.44
CA LEU A 45 -7.12 10.32 -11.42
C LEU A 45 -7.98 11.17 -10.47
N SER A 46 -9.31 11.00 -10.52
CA SER A 46 -10.23 11.71 -9.61
C SER A 46 -10.04 11.31 -8.14
N ALA A 47 -9.75 10.03 -7.84
CA ALA A 47 -9.38 9.59 -6.50
C ALA A 47 -8.08 10.24 -6.01
N GLY A 48 -7.06 10.32 -6.88
CA GLY A 48 -5.81 11.03 -6.60
C GLY A 48 -6.05 12.53 -6.32
N GLN A 49 -6.89 13.18 -7.11
CA GLN A 49 -7.27 14.58 -6.89
C GLN A 49 -8.02 14.75 -5.57
N ALA A 50 -8.95 13.85 -5.24
CA ALA A 50 -9.69 13.90 -3.98
C ALA A 50 -8.76 13.75 -2.76
N ILE A 51 -7.70 12.94 -2.83
CA ILE A 51 -6.69 12.84 -1.77
C ILE A 51 -6.02 14.20 -1.51
N VAL A 52 -5.73 14.97 -2.57
CA VAL A 52 -5.13 16.30 -2.47
C VAL A 52 -6.15 17.33 -1.97
N ASP A 53 -7.32 17.41 -2.60
CA ASP A 53 -8.35 18.40 -2.31
C ASP A 53 -8.89 18.31 -0.87
N ASN A 54 -8.90 17.10 -0.30
CA ASN A 54 -9.32 16.87 1.08
C ASN A 54 -8.16 16.95 2.09
N GLY A 55 -6.95 17.33 1.67
CA GLY A 55 -5.78 17.47 2.55
C GLY A 55 -5.24 16.14 3.09
N LEU A 56 -5.68 14.99 2.57
CA LEU A 56 -5.24 13.67 3.03
C LEU A 56 -3.77 13.42 2.68
N LYS A 57 -3.29 14.01 1.58
CA LYS A 57 -1.87 13.97 1.22
C LYS A 57 -0.99 14.49 2.34
N ASP A 58 -1.36 15.62 2.96
CA ASP A 58 -0.58 16.24 4.04
C ASP A 58 -0.63 15.43 5.34
N LEU A 59 -1.57 14.49 5.44
CA LEU A 59 -1.67 13.51 6.53
C LEU A 59 -0.94 12.19 6.22
N GLY A 60 -0.27 12.08 5.07
CA GLY A 60 0.54 10.93 4.67
C GLY A 60 -0.14 9.94 3.72
N TYR A 61 -1.34 10.21 3.22
CA TYR A 61 -1.98 9.38 2.19
C TYR A 61 -1.33 9.63 0.82
N GLU A 62 -0.25 8.91 0.52
CA GLU A 62 0.60 9.15 -0.65
C GLU A 62 0.42 8.14 -1.77
N TYR A 63 -0.18 6.98 -1.50
CA TYR A 63 -0.30 5.89 -2.46
C TYR A 63 -1.72 5.76 -3.04
N VAL A 64 -1.81 5.75 -4.38
CA VAL A 64 -3.03 5.36 -5.11
C VAL A 64 -2.81 3.96 -5.67
N VAL A 65 -3.39 2.96 -5.00
CA VAL A 65 -3.21 1.54 -5.35
C VAL A 65 -4.37 1.09 -6.23
N VAL A 66 -4.07 0.88 -7.51
CA VAL A 66 -5.03 0.31 -8.43
C VAL A 66 -4.91 -1.22 -8.32
N ASP A 67 -6.01 -1.88 -8.00
CA ASP A 67 -6.05 -3.32 -7.69
C ASP A 67 -6.28 -4.17 -8.96
N ASP A 68 -6.89 -5.34 -8.82
CA ASP A 68 -7.15 -6.31 -9.89
C ASP A 68 -7.97 -5.72 -11.07
N CYS A 69 -8.13 -6.50 -12.14
CA CYS A 69 -8.92 -6.21 -13.34
C CYS A 69 -8.36 -5.13 -14.28
N LYS A 70 -7.28 -4.43 -13.92
CA LYS A 70 -6.54 -3.52 -14.82
C LYS A 70 -6.15 -4.15 -16.15
N LEU A 71 -5.59 -5.36 -16.13
CA LEU A 71 -5.18 -6.06 -17.36
C LEU A 71 -6.36 -6.54 -18.21
N ARG A 72 -7.56 -6.69 -17.62
CA ARG A 72 -8.77 -7.01 -18.37
C ARG A 72 -9.23 -5.80 -19.20
N GLN A 73 -9.16 -4.60 -18.63
CA GLN A 73 -9.43 -3.35 -19.35
C GLN A 73 -8.37 -3.11 -20.45
N ALA A 74 -7.08 -3.36 -20.15
CA ALA A 74 -5.99 -3.24 -21.12
C ALA A 74 -6.00 -4.31 -22.23
N LYS A 75 -6.67 -5.46 -22.03
CA LYS A 75 -6.82 -6.49 -23.08
C LYS A 75 -7.74 -6.07 -24.23
N SER A 76 -8.53 -5.01 -24.08
CA SER A 76 -9.18 -4.33 -25.22
C SER A 76 -8.21 -3.47 -26.03
N TYR A 77 -6.97 -3.30 -25.57
CA TYR A 77 -5.88 -2.54 -26.19
C TYR A 77 -4.58 -3.37 -26.31
N ALA A 78 -4.65 -4.70 -26.31
CA ALA A 78 -3.48 -5.55 -26.51
C ALA A 78 -3.50 -6.18 -27.91
N LEU A 79 -3.04 -5.41 -28.91
CA LEU A 79 -2.12 -5.80 -29.99
C LEU A 79 -1.75 -4.52 -30.76
N VAL A 80 -0.70 -3.83 -30.31
CA VAL A 80 0.26 -3.13 -31.17
C VAL A 80 1.65 -3.49 -30.68
#